data_AF-A0A7Z9L0V8-F1
#
_entry.id   AF-A0A7Z9L0V8-F1
#
_cell.length_a   1.000
_cell.length_b   1.000
_cell.length_c   1.000
_cell.angle_alpha   90.00
_cell.angle_beta   90.00
_cell.angle_gamma   90.00
#
_symmetry.space_group_name_H-M   'P 1'
#
loop_
_entity.id
_entity.type
_entity.pdbx_description
1 polymer ?
#
loop_
_entity_poly.entity_id
_entity_poly.type
_entity_poly.pdbx_seq_one_letter_code
_entity_poly.pdbx_strand_id
1 'polypeptide(L)'
;MTEYGEKEDEQSSEIINVIEGHRVLYPIGEVEFTAGAKVNVDILILSKRCRSSIEQLAERFDIGLIILDSSISGYRLAALVEGCVQTSIPYHNVAEDGAFVREF
;
A
#
# COMPACT_ATOMS: atom_id res chain seq x y z
N MET A 1 -11.04 42.92 -2.10
CA MET A 1 -9.83 43.14 -1.29
C MET A 1 -9.95 42.24 -0.07
N THR A 2 -9.38 41.04 -0.06
CA THR A 2 -8.55 40.38 -1.09
C THR A 2 -8.68 38.85 -0.92
N GLU A 3 -8.21 38.08 -1.90
CA GLU A 3 -8.38 36.62 -2.00
C GLU A 3 -7.46 35.81 -1.04
N TYR A 4 -7.38 34.51 -1.32
CA TYR A 4 -6.52 33.44 -0.77
C TYR A 4 -7.07 32.70 0.47
N GLY A 5 -7.09 31.36 0.51
CA GLY A 5 -6.50 30.39 -0.44
C GLY A 5 -7.36 29.17 -0.68
N GLU A 6 -7.25 28.64 -1.89
CA GLU A 6 -7.68 27.29 -2.27
C GLU A 6 -7.05 26.26 -1.32
N LYS A 7 -7.80 25.20 -0.99
CA LYS A 7 -7.24 23.91 -0.61
C LYS A 7 -8.06 22.81 -1.27
N GLU A 8 -7.70 22.62 -2.53
CA GLU A 8 -7.58 21.33 -3.21
C GLU A 8 -8.60 20.27 -2.79
N ASP A 9 -9.57 20.03 -3.68
CA ASP A 9 -10.20 18.73 -3.81
C ASP A 9 -9.10 17.66 -3.95
N GLU A 10 -8.74 17.02 -2.83
CA GLU A 10 -7.70 16.00 -2.73
C GLU A 10 -8.20 14.69 -3.37
N GLN A 11 -8.41 14.74 -4.69
CA GLN A 11 -8.48 13.57 -5.55
C GLN A 11 -7.15 12.84 -5.40
N SER A 12 -7.16 11.86 -4.48
CA SER A 12 -6.02 11.02 -4.14
C SER A 12 -5.67 10.14 -5.34
N SER A 13 -4.93 10.73 -6.27
CA SER A 13 -4.37 10.03 -7.41
C SER A 13 -3.32 9.04 -6.92
N GLU A 14 -3.39 7.82 -7.46
CA GLU A 14 -2.53 6.70 -7.12
C GLU A 14 -1.12 6.95 -7.65
N ILE A 15 -0.30 7.69 -6.89
CA ILE A 15 1.11 7.87 -7.26
C ILE A 15 1.87 6.57 -7.00
N ILE A 16 1.93 5.70 -8.02
CA ILE A 16 2.97 4.68 -8.12
C ILE A 16 4.28 5.43 -8.31
N ASN A 17 5.10 5.45 -7.26
CA ASN A 17 6.41 6.08 -7.29
C ASN A 17 7.39 5.09 -7.92
N VAL A 18 8.14 5.53 -8.93
CA VAL A 18 9.23 4.73 -9.51
C VAL A 18 10.55 5.19 -8.90
N ILE A 19 11.13 4.36 -8.06
CA ILE A 19 12.39 4.62 -7.35
C ILE A 19 13.44 3.66 -7.90
N GLU A 20 14.43 4.21 -8.61
CA GLU A 20 15.56 3.46 -9.20
C GLU A 20 15.14 2.25 -10.07
N GLY A 21 13.96 2.36 -10.71
CA GLY A 21 13.36 1.33 -11.57
C GLY A 21 12.29 0.48 -10.89
N HIS A 22 12.23 0.46 -9.56
CA HIS A 22 11.21 -0.27 -8.80
C HIS A 22 9.93 0.55 -8.63
N ARG A 23 8.78 -0.11 -8.81
CA ARG A 23 7.45 0.45 -8.62
C ARG A 23 7.01 0.27 -7.17
N VAL A 24 7.00 1.38 -6.44
CA VAL A 24 6.57 1.45 -5.04
C VAL A 24 5.20 2.13 -4.98
N LEU A 25 4.20 1.44 -4.44
CA LEU A 25 2.86 1.97 -4.22
C LEU A 25 2.60 2.17 -2.72
N TYR A 26 2.14 3.36 -2.37
CA TYR A 26 1.74 3.73 -1.00
C TYR A 26 0.39 4.48 -1.04
N PRO A 27 -0.75 3.79 -0.89
CA PRO A 27 -2.07 4.43 -0.92
C PRO A 27 -2.29 5.31 0.33
N ILE A 28 -2.48 6.62 0.11
CA ILE A 28 -2.71 7.63 1.17
C ILE A 28 -4.22 7.81 1.45
N GLY A 29 -5.00 6.72 1.49
CA GLY A 29 -6.45 6.83 1.71
C GLY A 29 -7.19 5.50 1.56
N GLU A 30 -8.52 5.57 1.56
CA GLU A 30 -9.30 4.53 0.88
C GLU A 30 -9.22 4.77 -0.62
N VAL A 31 -8.82 3.74 -1.36
CA VAL A 31 -8.56 3.82 -2.80
C VAL A 31 -9.23 2.62 -3.48
N GLU A 32 -10.05 2.88 -4.49
CA GLU A 32 -10.63 1.84 -5.35
C GLU A 32 -9.80 1.70 -6.63
N PHE A 33 -8.94 0.67 -6.65
CA PHE A 33 -8.03 0.39 -7.77
C PHE A 33 -8.79 -0.07 -9.02
N THR A 34 -9.08 0.86 -9.94
CA THR A 34 -9.85 0.61 -11.18
C THR A 34 -8.96 0.28 -12.39
N ALA A 35 -8.03 -0.65 -12.22
CA ALA A 35 -7.18 -1.12 -13.31
C ALA A 35 -7.90 -2.15 -14.21
N GLY A 36 -7.84 -1.96 -15.54
CA GLY A 36 -8.39 -2.88 -16.54
C GLY A 36 -7.54 -4.14 -16.81
N ALA A 37 -6.31 -4.16 -16.28
CA ALA A 37 -5.40 -5.29 -16.22
C ALA A 37 -4.58 -5.19 -14.93
N LYS A 38 -3.99 -6.28 -14.45
CA LYS A 38 -3.14 -6.22 -13.24
C LYS A 38 -1.96 -5.29 -13.44
N VAL A 39 -1.70 -4.45 -12.44
CA VAL A 39 -0.51 -3.58 -12.41
C VAL A 39 0.59 -4.28 -11.62
N ASN A 40 1.78 -4.41 -12.22
CA ASN A 40 2.94 -4.97 -11.51
C ASN A 40 3.57 -3.91 -10.59
N VAL A 41 3.77 -4.27 -9.32
CA VAL A 41 4.24 -3.43 -8.20
C VAL A 41 5.28 -4.21 -7.40
N ASP A 42 6.53 -3.72 -7.36
CA ASP A 42 7.62 -4.35 -6.62
C ASP A 42 7.38 -4.33 -5.11
N ILE A 43 6.89 -3.21 -4.58
CA ILE A 43 6.65 -2.99 -3.15
C ILE A 43 5.32 -2.26 -2.94
N LEU A 44 4.42 -2.86 -2.19
CA LEU A 44 3.17 -2.25 -1.73
C LEU A 44 3.26 -1.97 -0.23
N ILE A 45 3.20 -0.70 0.17
CA ILE A 45 3.28 -0.29 1.57
C ILE A 45 1.85 -0.02 2.08
N LEU A 46 1.38 -0.79 3.06
CA LEU A 46 0.06 -0.62 3.66
C LEU A 46 0.18 0.11 5.01
N SER A 47 -0.67 1.12 5.22
CA SER A 47 -0.78 1.86 6.48
C SER A 47 -2.16 1.72 7.11
N LYS A 48 -2.38 2.33 8.29
CA LYS A 48 -3.66 2.32 9.03
C LYS A 48 -4.92 2.65 8.23
N ARG A 49 -4.81 3.36 7.10
CA ARG A 49 -5.96 3.80 6.29
C ARG A 49 -6.53 2.68 5.39
N CYS A 50 -5.71 1.76 4.91
CA CYS A 50 -6.14 0.55 4.20
C CYS A 50 -7.04 0.87 2.98
N ARG A 51 -8.33 0.48 2.90
CA ARG A 51 -9.09 -0.44 3.77
C ARG A 51 -9.16 -1.89 3.22
N SER A 52 -8.65 -2.14 2.02
CA SER A 52 -8.71 -3.42 1.30
C SER A 52 -8.13 -4.63 2.05
N SER A 53 -8.54 -5.83 1.62
CA SER A 53 -7.90 -7.10 2.01
C SER A 53 -6.76 -7.46 1.03
N ILE A 54 -5.93 -8.45 1.38
CA ILE A 54 -4.80 -8.86 0.53
C ILE A 54 -5.28 -9.49 -0.78
N GLU A 55 -6.39 -10.22 -0.75
CA GLU A 55 -7.00 -10.86 -1.92
C GLU A 55 -7.48 -9.81 -2.92
N GLN A 56 -8.17 -8.76 -2.45
CA GLN A 56 -8.60 -7.62 -3.27
C GLN A 56 -7.41 -6.88 -3.91
N LEU A 57 -6.30 -6.76 -3.19
CA LEU A 57 -5.07 -6.18 -3.72
C LEU A 57 -4.43 -7.11 -4.76
N ALA A 58 -4.38 -8.42 -4.50
CA ALA A 58 -3.86 -9.44 -5.41
C ALA A 58 -4.70 -9.60 -6.69
N GLU A 59 -5.99 -9.27 -6.69
CA GLU A 59 -6.81 -9.20 -7.91
C GLU A 59 -6.37 -8.06 -8.85
N ARG A 60 -5.88 -6.95 -8.29
CA ARG A 60 -5.55 -5.70 -9.01
C ARG A 60 -4.07 -5.54 -9.30
N PHE A 61 -3.23 -6.18 -8.49
CA PHE A 61 -1.79 -6.06 -8.54
C PHE A 61 -1.10 -7.41 -8.68
N ASP A 62 0.05 -7.37 -9.35
CA ASP A 62 1.07 -8.41 -9.30
C ASP A 62 2.16 -7.89 -8.34
N ILE A 63 2.18 -8.40 -7.11
CA ILE A 63 2.87 -7.79 -5.96
C ILE A 63 4.13 -8.59 -5.60
N GLY A 64 5.29 -7.92 -5.61
CA GLY A 64 6.56 -8.52 -5.18
C GLY A 64 6.72 -8.66 -3.66
N LEU A 65 6.35 -7.61 -2.91
CA LEU A 65 6.47 -7.54 -1.45
C LEU A 65 5.41 -6.60 -0.85
N ILE A 66 4.84 -6.98 0.29
CA ILE A 66 3.96 -6.11 1.09
C ILE A 66 4.69 -5.65 2.37
N ILE A 67 4.76 -4.34 2.61
CA ILE A 67 5.25 -3.79 3.87
C ILE A 67 4.04 -3.39 4.71
N LEU A 68 3.88 -4.01 5.88
CA LEU A 68 2.83 -3.70 6.84
C LEU A 68 3.38 -2.66 7.83
N ASP A 69 2.98 -1.41 7.68
CA ASP A 69 3.43 -0.32 8.55
C ASP A 69 2.89 -0.46 9.98
N SER A 70 3.74 -0.06 10.94
CA SER A 70 3.48 -0.05 12.37
C SER A 70 2.21 0.71 12.82
N SER A 71 1.64 1.58 11.98
CA SER A 71 0.38 2.26 12.29
C SER A 71 -0.87 1.38 12.20
N ILE A 72 -0.77 0.18 11.61
CA ILE A 72 -1.87 -0.78 11.52
C ILE A 72 -2.22 -1.34 12.92
N SER A 73 -3.51 -1.35 13.27
CA SER A 73 -3.96 -1.92 14.55
C SER A 73 -3.86 -3.44 14.59
N GLY A 74 -3.50 -4.03 15.74
CA GLY A 74 -3.18 -5.46 15.87
C GLY A 74 -4.22 -6.44 15.30
N TYR A 75 -5.52 -6.18 15.49
CA TYR A 75 -6.59 -6.99 14.88
C TYR A 75 -6.56 -6.96 13.34
N ARG A 76 -6.35 -5.77 12.77
CA ARG A 76 -6.24 -5.59 11.31
C ARG A 76 -4.92 -6.16 10.78
N LEU A 77 -3.85 -6.03 11.54
CA LEU A 77 -2.53 -6.57 11.20
C LEU A 77 -2.57 -8.09 11.09
N ALA A 78 -3.19 -8.78 12.06
CA ALA A 78 -3.38 -10.23 12.01
C ALA A 78 -4.16 -10.69 10.76
N ALA A 79 -5.24 -9.99 10.40
CA ALA A 79 -6.01 -10.30 9.19
C ALA A 79 -5.22 -10.05 7.89
N LEU A 80 -4.37 -9.01 7.84
CA LEU A 80 -3.51 -8.76 6.68
C LEU A 80 -2.37 -9.79 6.58
N VAL A 81 -1.76 -10.19 7.71
CA VAL A 81 -0.77 -11.27 7.77
C VAL A 81 -1.38 -12.60 7.30
N GLU A 82 -2.58 -12.94 7.77
CA GLU A 82 -3.30 -14.13 7.32
C GLU A 82 -3.55 -14.10 5.80
N GLY A 83 -4.03 -12.97 5.26
CA GLY A 83 -4.21 -12.79 3.82
C GLY A 83 -2.91 -12.94 3.01
N CYS A 84 -1.77 -12.44 3.52
CA CYS A 84 -0.46 -12.63 2.87
C CYS A 84 -0.05 -14.12 2.85
N VAL A 85 -0.27 -14.84 3.96
CA VAL A 85 -0.03 -16.29 4.04
C VAL A 85 -0.93 -17.07 3.09
N GLN A 86 -2.24 -16.77 3.05
CA GLN A 86 -3.20 -17.46 2.19
C GLN A 86 -2.92 -17.22 0.70
N THR A 87 -2.52 -16.00 0.32
CA THR A 87 -2.16 -15.64 -1.06
C THR A 87 -0.71 -16.01 -1.43
N SER A 88 0.11 -16.47 -0.47
CA SER A 88 1.55 -16.70 -0.61
C SER A 88 2.35 -15.47 -1.08
N ILE A 89 1.89 -14.25 -0.74
CA ILE A 89 2.57 -13.00 -1.06
C ILE A 89 3.60 -12.69 0.05
N PRO A 90 4.88 -12.43 -0.30
CA PRO A 90 5.89 -12.03 0.68
C PRO A 90 5.48 -10.75 1.42
N TYR A 91 5.74 -10.70 2.73
CA TYR A 91 5.49 -9.52 3.54
C TYR A 91 6.59 -9.25 4.57
N HIS A 92 6.63 -8.02 5.08
CA HIS A 92 7.46 -7.58 6.20
C HIS A 92 6.58 -6.84 7.22
N ASN A 93 6.64 -7.21 8.50
CA ASN A 93 5.83 -6.59 9.55
C ASN A 93 6.65 -5.59 10.36
N VAL A 94 6.50 -4.29 10.08
CA VAL A 94 7.31 -3.24 10.73
C VAL A 94 7.11 -3.18 12.25
N ALA A 95 5.96 -3.63 12.76
CA ALA A 95 5.68 -3.68 14.20
C ALA A 95 6.41 -4.82 14.95
N GLU A 96 6.82 -5.89 14.26
CA GLU A 96 7.50 -7.05 14.85
C GLU A 96 8.97 -7.15 14.40
N ASP A 97 9.22 -7.02 13.11
CA ASP A 97 10.53 -7.16 12.46
C ASP A 97 11.36 -5.85 12.48
N GLY A 98 10.74 -4.73 12.88
CA GLY A 98 11.36 -3.41 12.86
C GLY A 98 11.39 -2.75 11.48
N ALA A 99 12.16 -1.67 11.34
CA ALA A 99 12.21 -0.88 10.11
C ALA A 99 12.72 -1.70 8.91
N PHE A 100 11.95 -1.72 7.83
CA PHE A 100 12.39 -2.30 6.57
C PHE A 100 13.46 -1.41 5.92
N VAL A 101 14.64 -1.97 5.68
CA VAL A 101 15.75 -1.32 4.97
C VAL A 101 16.03 -2.12 3.71
N ARG A 102 16.09 -1.44 2.57
CA ARG A 102 16.45 -2.01 1.28
C ARG A 102 17.46 -1.10 0.61
N GLU A 103 18.58 -1.68 0.21
CA GLU A 103 19.49 -1.06 -0.76
C GLU A 103 18.85 -1.23 -2.15
N PHE A 104 18.86 -0.16 -2.93
CA PHE A 104 18.38 -0.10 -4.31
C PHE A 104 19.59 -0.01 -5.26
#